data_AF-B7P4H1-F1
#
_entry.id   AF-B7P4H1-F1
#
_cell.length_a   1.000
_cell.length_b   1.000
_cell.length_c   1.000
_cell.angle_alpha   90.00
_cell.angle_beta   90.00
_cell.angle_gamma   90.00
#
_symmetry.space_group_name_H-M   'P 1'
#
loop_
_entity.id
_entity.type
_entity.pdbx_description
1 polymer ?
#
loop_
_entity_poly.entity_id
_entity_poly.type
_entity_poly.pdbx_seq_one_letter_code
_entity_poly.pdbx_strand_id
1 'polypeptide(L)'
;VDAIKQATLPVLAKFLRSEGLELHVKARAVAPNGGGRVRFRAPLCRSLRPAKLLNPGKVKRIRGWAFAVRVSPLVASRLVQAAKGVLLKCLPDVYIYTDHAGGGGQNPRSPGFGICLVAETTEGTFFCAEALSRPDGEQGAAPSVPEDVGEEAAYALLREVYRVSGLSMQPVSSTGALRQKASVMVPGTSL
;
A
#
# COMPACT_ATOMS: atom_id res chain seq x y z
N VAL A 1 7.94 -5.56 1.39
CA VAL A 1 8.73 -5.06 2.57
C VAL A 1 8.13 -3.78 3.12
N ASP A 2 7.80 -2.81 2.27
CA ASP A 2 7.18 -1.56 2.71
C ASP A 2 5.81 -1.78 3.37
N ALA A 3 5.01 -2.72 2.86
CA ALA A 3 3.75 -3.13 3.48
C ALA A 3 3.93 -3.55 4.95
N ILE A 4 4.94 -4.39 5.24
CA ILE A 4 5.25 -4.82 6.62
C ILE A 4 5.66 -3.61 7.46
N LYS A 5 6.55 -2.77 6.93
CA LYS A 5 7.05 -1.58 7.65
C LYS A 5 5.93 -0.63 8.03
N GLN A 6 4.97 -0.42 7.13
CA GLN A 6 4.03 0.69 7.21
C GLN A 6 2.64 0.27 7.68
N ALA A 7 2.20 -0.96 7.40
CA ALA A 7 0.93 -1.48 7.89
C ALA A 7 1.11 -2.35 9.14
N THR A 8 2.08 -3.27 9.14
CA THR A 8 2.20 -4.25 10.21
C THR A 8 2.89 -3.69 11.46
N LEU A 9 3.97 -2.91 11.32
CA LEU A 9 4.69 -2.40 12.51
C LEU A 9 3.83 -1.48 13.38
N PRO A 10 3.04 -0.52 12.84
CA PRO A 10 2.19 0.31 13.69
C PRO A 10 1.13 -0.50 14.42
N VAL A 11 0.56 -1.52 13.77
CA VAL A 11 -0.39 -2.44 14.40
C VAL A 11 0.29 -3.22 15.53
N LEU A 12 1.47 -3.78 15.27
CA LEU A 12 2.24 -4.53 16.26
C LEU A 12 2.66 -3.64 17.45
N ALA A 13 3.03 -2.38 17.19
CA ALA A 13 3.37 -1.41 18.22
C ALA A 13 2.21 -1.16 19.20
N LYS A 14 0.95 -1.16 18.72
CA LYS A 14 -0.24 -1.05 19.58
C LYS A 14 -0.37 -2.22 20.57
N PHE A 15 -0.02 -3.44 20.14
CA PHE A 15 -0.05 -4.63 21.00
C PHE A 15 1.11 -4.65 22.01
N LEU A 16 2.30 -4.20 21.59
CA LEU A 16 3.52 -4.27 22.38
C LEU A 16 3.67 -3.10 23.38
N ARG A 17 3.07 -1.92 23.12
CA ARG A 17 3.27 -0.67 23.90
C ARG A 17 4.73 -0.43 24.30
N SER A 18 5.65 -0.78 23.41
CA SER A 18 7.08 -0.76 23.65
C SER A 18 7.75 -0.03 22.50
N GLU A 19 8.59 0.93 22.85
CA GLU A 19 9.42 1.68 21.92
C GLU A 19 10.58 0.81 21.41
N GLY A 20 11.01 1.02 20.16
CA GLY A 20 12.17 0.35 19.58
C GLY A 20 11.88 -0.75 18.56
N LEU A 21 10.64 -0.85 18.06
CA LEU A 21 10.30 -1.66 16.90
C LEU A 21 10.70 -0.92 15.60
N GLU A 22 11.74 -1.39 14.93
CA GLU A 22 12.30 -0.72 13.74
C GLU A 22 12.61 -1.72 12.62
N LEU A 23 12.28 -1.34 11.38
CA LEU A 23 12.65 -2.08 10.18
C LEU A 23 13.42 -1.19 9.21
N HIS A 24 14.72 -1.46 9.09
CA HIS A 24 15.66 -0.73 8.24
C HIS A 24 16.00 -1.55 7.00
N VAL A 25 15.61 -1.05 5.83
CA VAL A 25 15.90 -1.69 4.54
C VAL A 25 17.31 -1.24 4.11
N LYS A 26 18.29 -2.15 4.16
CA LYS A 26 19.67 -1.87 3.74
C LYS A 26 19.85 -2.04 2.23
N ALA A 27 19.14 -3.00 1.64
CA ALA A 27 19.20 -3.28 0.22
C ALA A 27 17.86 -3.84 -0.26
N ARG A 28 17.31 -3.24 -1.32
CA ARG A 28 16.17 -3.77 -2.07
C ARG A 28 16.67 -4.67 -3.20
N ALA A 29 15.91 -5.71 -3.50
CA ALA A 29 16.13 -6.57 -4.64
C ALA A 29 14.80 -7.17 -5.10
N VAL A 30 14.79 -7.63 -6.34
CA VAL A 30 13.64 -8.26 -7.00
C VAL A 30 14.05 -9.66 -7.45
N ALA A 31 13.08 -10.56 -7.58
CA ALA A 31 13.29 -11.85 -8.21
C ALA A 31 13.77 -11.68 -9.67
N PRO A 32 14.51 -12.65 -10.26
CA PRO A 32 14.91 -13.94 -9.70
C PRO A 32 16.16 -13.92 -8.80
N ASN A 33 17.13 -13.03 -9.03
CA ASN A 33 18.44 -13.12 -8.37
C ASN A 33 18.43 -12.65 -6.91
N GLY A 34 17.41 -11.89 -6.50
CA GLY A 34 17.25 -11.48 -5.10
C GLY A 34 18.46 -10.71 -4.54
N GLY A 35 18.78 -10.94 -3.25
CA GLY A 35 19.90 -10.29 -2.56
C GLY A 35 19.54 -9.02 -1.78
N GLY A 36 18.26 -8.87 -1.41
CA GLY A 36 17.81 -7.82 -0.50
C GLY A 36 18.25 -8.10 0.94
N ARG A 37 18.55 -7.05 1.70
CA ARG A 37 18.95 -7.15 3.12
C ARG A 37 18.14 -6.17 3.94
N VAL A 38 17.52 -6.66 5.02
CA VAL A 38 16.72 -5.88 5.94
C VAL A 38 17.20 -6.15 7.36
N ARG A 39 17.32 -5.09 8.17
CA ARG A 39 17.61 -5.18 9.60
C ARG A 39 16.33 -4.91 10.36
N PHE A 40 15.85 -5.92 11.07
CA PHE A 40 14.71 -5.80 11.97
C PHE A 40 15.21 -5.74 13.41
N ARG A 41 14.66 -4.81 14.19
CA ARG A 41 14.89 -4.70 15.63
C ARG A 41 13.53 -4.69 16.31
N ALA A 42 13.36 -5.55 17.31
CA ALA A 42 12.16 -5.59 18.13
C ALA A 42 12.56 -5.69 19.61
N PRO A 43 11.87 -4.96 20.51
CA PRO A 43 12.08 -5.09 21.94
C PRO A 43 11.50 -6.41 22.45
N LEU A 44 12.08 -6.93 23.54
CA LEU A 44 11.56 -8.13 24.21
C LEU A 44 10.28 -7.77 24.97
N CYS A 45 9.13 -8.29 24.54
CA CYS A 45 7.85 -8.05 25.19
C CYS A 45 7.43 -9.25 26.05
N ARG A 46 7.18 -9.01 27.34
CA ARG A 46 6.80 -10.06 28.30
C ARG A 46 5.30 -10.39 28.27
N SER A 47 4.47 -9.46 27.83
CA SER A 47 3.01 -9.64 27.79
C SER A 47 2.38 -8.77 26.72
N LEU A 48 1.53 -9.36 25.86
CA LEU A 48 0.75 -8.65 24.87
C LEU A 48 -0.54 -8.09 25.50
N ARG A 49 -0.92 -6.86 25.15
CA ARG A 49 -2.24 -6.33 25.51
C ARG A 49 -3.18 -6.31 24.31
N PRO A 50 -4.41 -6.80 24.46
CA PRO A 50 -5.38 -6.80 23.36
C PRO A 50 -5.71 -5.35 22.96
N ALA A 51 -5.60 -5.06 21.67
CA ALA A 51 -6.05 -3.80 21.09
C ALA A 51 -7.47 -3.99 20.53
N LYS A 52 -8.39 -3.10 20.93
CA LYS A 52 -9.77 -3.10 20.41
C LYS A 52 -9.82 -2.27 19.13
N LEU A 53 -9.86 -2.94 17.97
CA LEU A 53 -10.18 -2.33 16.68
C LEU A 53 -11.56 -2.82 16.25
N LEU A 54 -12.61 -2.19 16.79
CA LEU A 54 -13.99 -2.57 16.49
C LEU A 54 -14.52 -1.86 15.25
N ASN A 55 -14.04 -0.65 14.98
CA ASN A 55 -14.47 0.16 13.84
C ASN A 55 -13.24 0.50 12.98
N PRO A 56 -13.27 0.20 11.67
CA PRO A 56 -12.16 0.55 10.78
C PRO A 56 -12.04 2.06 10.55
N GLY A 57 -13.11 2.83 10.75
CA GLY A 57 -13.13 4.28 10.53
C GLY A 57 -13.13 4.68 9.05
N LYS A 58 -12.93 5.97 8.78
CA LYS A 58 -12.83 6.50 7.40
C LYS A 58 -11.37 6.61 6.99
N VAL A 59 -11.09 6.41 5.70
CA VAL A 59 -9.74 6.66 5.15
C VAL A 59 -9.44 8.15 5.21
N LYS A 60 -8.37 8.50 5.93
CA LYS A 60 -7.90 9.89 6.10
C LYS A 60 -6.96 10.29 4.97
N ARG A 61 -6.01 9.42 4.63
CA ARG A 61 -4.92 9.70 3.68
C ARG A 61 -4.33 8.44 3.09
N ILE A 62 -3.68 8.57 1.95
CA ILE A 62 -2.90 7.50 1.33
C ILE A 62 -1.43 7.89 1.27
N ARG A 63 -0.57 6.96 1.68
CA ARG A 63 0.88 7.04 1.57
C ARG A 63 1.38 5.87 0.73
N GLY A 64 2.31 6.13 -0.18
CA GLY A 64 2.85 5.10 -1.05
C GLY A 64 4.36 5.12 -1.14
N TRP A 65 4.95 4.01 -1.55
CA TRP A 65 6.37 3.85 -1.83
C TRP A 65 6.52 3.14 -3.17
N ALA A 66 6.93 3.90 -4.18
CA ALA A 66 7.30 3.38 -5.49
C ALA A 66 8.81 3.16 -5.51
N PHE A 67 9.25 1.97 -5.90
CA PHE A 67 10.67 1.66 -6.00
C PHE A 67 11.03 1.20 -7.40
N ALA A 68 12.25 1.54 -7.81
CA ALA A 68 12.85 1.11 -9.06
C ALA A 68 14.27 0.62 -8.77
N VAL A 69 14.58 -0.61 -9.18
CA VAL A 69 15.89 -1.25 -9.01
C VAL A 69 16.47 -1.51 -10.39
N ARG A 70 17.65 -0.94 -10.69
CA ARG A 70 18.37 -1.11 -11.97
C ARG A 70 17.57 -0.82 -13.24
N VAL A 71 16.47 -0.08 -13.12
CA VAL A 71 15.71 0.49 -14.24
C VAL A 71 15.81 2.01 -14.21
N SER A 72 15.37 2.66 -15.28
CA SER A 72 15.35 4.13 -15.33
C SER A 72 14.49 4.70 -14.19
N PRO A 73 14.94 5.77 -13.51
CA PRO A 73 14.13 6.44 -12.49
C PRO A 73 12.80 6.97 -13.05
N LEU A 74 12.70 7.17 -14.38
CA LEU A 74 11.45 7.53 -15.06
C LEU A 74 10.34 6.49 -14.81
N VAL A 75 10.68 5.22 -14.65
CA VAL A 75 9.72 4.14 -14.37
C VAL A 75 9.00 4.37 -13.03
N ALA A 76 9.73 4.78 -11.99
CA ALA A 76 9.13 5.11 -10.69
C ALA A 76 8.21 6.32 -10.79
N SER A 77 8.57 7.34 -11.58
CA SER A 77 7.71 8.49 -11.83
C SER A 77 6.42 8.11 -12.56
N ARG A 78 6.51 7.23 -13.57
CA ARG A 78 5.33 6.72 -14.32
C ARG A 78 4.37 5.95 -13.42
N LEU A 79 4.89 5.06 -12.57
CA LEU A 79 4.10 4.36 -11.53
C LEU A 79 3.33 5.33 -10.63
N VAL A 80 4.00 6.39 -10.16
CA VAL A 80 3.39 7.39 -9.29
C VAL A 80 2.26 8.13 -10.00
N GLN A 81 2.46 8.52 -11.26
CA GLN A 81 1.43 9.24 -12.02
C GLN A 81 0.20 8.36 -12.26
N ALA A 82 0.40 7.10 -12.67
CA ALA A 82 -0.68 6.16 -12.88
C ALA A 82 -1.49 5.90 -11.60
N ALA A 83 -0.81 5.60 -10.49
CA ALA A 83 -1.47 5.40 -9.20
C ALA A 83 -2.23 6.66 -8.74
N LYS A 84 -1.63 7.85 -8.86
CA LYS A 84 -2.30 9.11 -8.52
C LYS A 84 -3.51 9.40 -9.41
N GLY A 85 -3.45 9.06 -10.69
CA GLY A 85 -4.55 9.24 -11.64
C GLY A 85 -5.84 8.52 -11.23
N VAL A 86 -5.71 7.38 -10.53
CA VAL A 86 -6.85 6.66 -9.96
C VAL A 86 -7.20 7.20 -8.57
N LEU A 87 -6.22 7.32 -7.67
CA LEU A 87 -6.46 7.62 -6.26
C LEU A 87 -6.92 9.06 -5.98
N LEU A 88 -6.46 10.05 -6.77
CA LEU A 88 -6.85 11.45 -6.60
C LEU A 88 -8.33 11.70 -6.91
N LYS A 89 -8.98 10.79 -7.64
CA LYS A 89 -10.44 10.82 -7.86
C LYS A 89 -11.23 10.49 -6.59
N CYS A 90 -10.61 9.78 -5.65
CA CYS A 90 -11.24 9.35 -4.39
C CYS A 90 -10.85 10.25 -3.22
N LEU A 91 -9.58 10.63 -3.11
CA LEU A 91 -9.03 11.37 -1.97
C LEU A 91 -7.98 12.39 -2.44
N PRO A 92 -8.01 13.63 -1.93
CA PRO A 92 -7.02 14.64 -2.30
C PRO A 92 -5.64 14.44 -1.61
N ASP A 93 -5.59 13.81 -0.42
CA ASP A 93 -4.34 13.59 0.33
C ASP A 93 -3.68 12.25 -0.05
N VAL A 94 -2.99 12.27 -1.20
CA VAL A 94 -2.22 11.13 -1.72
C VAL A 94 -0.76 11.54 -1.93
N TYR A 95 0.15 10.90 -1.19
CA TYR A 95 1.58 11.16 -1.32
C TYR A 95 2.35 9.85 -1.51
N ILE A 96 3.15 9.77 -2.57
CA ILE A 96 3.91 8.57 -2.94
C ILE A 96 5.39 8.94 -3.00
N TYR A 97 6.19 8.30 -2.16
CA TYR A 97 7.64 8.40 -2.14
C TYR A 97 8.23 7.59 -3.29
N THR A 98 9.28 8.11 -3.93
CA THR A 98 10.06 7.39 -4.93
C THR A 98 11.42 7.00 -4.36
N ASP A 99 11.79 5.74 -4.56
CA ASP A 99 13.10 5.20 -4.17
C ASP A 99 13.75 4.57 -5.39
N HIS A 100 14.92 5.10 -5.79
CA HIS A 100 15.69 4.59 -6.91
C HIS A 100 16.97 3.96 -6.40
N ALA A 101 17.10 2.65 -6.58
CA ALA A 101 18.33 1.93 -6.29
C ALA A 101 19.16 1.82 -7.57
N GLY A 102 20.05 2.79 -7.77
CA GLY A 102 21.10 2.74 -8.80
C GLY A 102 22.04 1.56 -8.62
N GLY A 103 22.56 1.02 -9.73
CA GLY A 103 23.38 -0.20 -9.79
C GLY A 103 24.80 -0.12 -9.19
N GLY A 104 25.02 0.70 -8.16
CA GLY A 104 26.35 0.97 -7.57
C GLY A 104 26.87 -0.09 -6.59
N GLY A 105 26.30 -1.31 -6.58
CA GLY A 105 26.72 -2.38 -5.67
C GLY A 105 27.23 -3.61 -6.40
N GLN A 106 28.31 -4.23 -5.91
CA GLN A 106 29.01 -5.40 -6.47
C GLN A 106 28.15 -6.69 -6.64
N ASN A 107 26.86 -6.69 -6.27
CA ASN A 107 26.03 -7.89 -6.32
C ASN A 107 25.09 -7.88 -7.54
N PRO A 108 24.99 -8.97 -8.32
CA PRO A 108 24.08 -9.06 -9.46
C PRO A 108 22.63 -9.08 -8.98
N ARG A 109 21.99 -7.91 -8.90
CA ARG A 109 20.55 -7.80 -8.64
C ARG A 109 19.79 -7.77 -9.96
N SER A 110 18.65 -8.44 -10.00
CA SER A 110 17.69 -8.37 -11.10
C SER A 110 17.05 -6.98 -11.16
N PRO A 111 16.81 -6.43 -12.35
CA PRO A 111 16.04 -5.21 -12.49
C PRO A 111 14.58 -5.49 -12.16
N GLY A 112 13.87 -4.44 -11.74
CA GLY A 112 12.46 -4.53 -11.43
C GLY A 112 11.94 -3.27 -10.79
N PHE A 113 10.64 -3.14 -10.77
CA PHE A 113 9.96 -2.00 -10.20
C PHE A 113 8.66 -2.43 -9.53
N GLY A 114 8.15 -1.58 -8.65
CA GLY A 114 6.90 -1.86 -7.99
C GLY A 114 6.45 -0.69 -7.15
N ILE A 115 5.23 -0.82 -6.64
CA ILE A 115 4.62 0.18 -5.80
C ILE A 115 3.89 -0.50 -4.66
N CYS A 116 4.03 0.07 -3.47
CA CYS A 116 3.26 -0.29 -2.29
C CYS A 116 2.46 0.93 -1.85
N LEU A 117 1.15 0.77 -1.70
CA LEU A 117 0.24 1.81 -1.26
C LEU A 117 -0.37 1.41 0.08
N VAL A 118 -0.48 2.37 0.99
CA VAL A 118 -1.07 2.20 2.32
C VAL A 118 -2.08 3.30 2.56
N ALA A 119 -3.33 2.91 2.79
CA ALA A 119 -4.39 3.80 3.24
C ALA A 119 -4.45 3.79 4.77
N GLU A 120 -4.40 4.97 5.38
CA GLU A 120 -4.50 5.17 6.82
C GLU A 120 -5.88 5.70 7.17
N THR A 121 -6.54 5.07 8.15
CA THR A 121 -7.84 5.51 8.64
C THR A 121 -7.74 6.39 9.89
N THR A 122 -8.82 7.09 10.21
CA THR A 122 -8.93 7.92 11.43
C THR A 122 -8.76 7.12 12.72
N GLU A 123 -9.14 5.83 12.72
CA GLU A 123 -9.03 4.92 13.86
C GLU A 123 -7.67 4.19 13.92
N GLY A 124 -6.74 4.55 13.03
CA GLY A 124 -5.42 3.95 12.93
C GLY A 124 -5.47 2.49 12.45
N THR A 125 -6.42 2.16 11.58
CA THR A 125 -6.37 0.94 10.76
C THR A 125 -5.58 1.26 9.50
N PHE A 126 -4.84 0.27 9.00
CA PHE A 126 -4.03 0.40 7.79
C PHE A 126 -4.47 -0.65 6.79
N PHE A 127 -4.78 -0.21 5.57
CA PHE A 127 -4.97 -1.09 4.42
C PHE A 127 -3.78 -0.97 3.51
N CYS A 128 -3.27 -2.09 3.01
CA CYS A 128 -2.13 -2.09 2.11
C CYS A 128 -2.44 -2.88 0.85
N ALA A 129 -1.92 -2.41 -0.28
CA ALA A 129 -1.86 -3.16 -1.53
C ALA A 129 -0.51 -2.90 -2.19
N GLU A 130 0.01 -3.91 -2.88
CA GLU A 130 1.26 -3.81 -3.62
C GLU A 130 1.12 -4.46 -4.98
N ALA A 131 1.83 -3.92 -5.97
CA ALA A 131 1.98 -4.53 -7.28
C ALA A 131 3.46 -4.44 -7.70
N LEU A 132 3.91 -5.49 -8.38
CA LEU A 132 5.31 -5.70 -8.75
C LEU A 132 5.39 -5.98 -10.24
N SER A 133 6.47 -5.53 -10.86
CA SER A 133 6.82 -5.94 -12.21
C SER A 133 7.06 -7.46 -12.25
N ARG A 134 6.72 -8.08 -13.38
CA ARG A 134 7.07 -9.47 -13.63
C ARG A 134 8.59 -9.66 -13.64
N PRO A 135 9.09 -10.80 -13.15
CA PRO A 135 10.52 -11.07 -13.13
C PRO A 135 11.08 -11.18 -14.55
N ASP A 136 12.30 -10.68 -14.73
CA ASP A 136 13.04 -10.87 -15.98
C ASP A 136 13.27 -12.36 -16.26
N GLY A 137 12.86 -12.81 -17.46
CA GLY A 137 13.07 -14.19 -17.93
C GLY A 137 11.87 -15.12 -17.82
N GLU A 138 10.69 -14.62 -17.42
CA GLU A 138 9.44 -15.39 -17.52
C GLU A 138 9.07 -15.59 -19.00
N GLN A 139 9.23 -16.82 -19.50
CA GLN A 139 9.02 -17.16 -20.91
C GLN A 139 7.57 -16.88 -21.34
N GLY A 140 7.39 -16.05 -22.36
CA GLY A 140 6.07 -15.75 -22.95
C GLY A 140 5.30 -14.60 -22.30
N ALA A 141 5.85 -13.93 -21.28
CA ALA A 141 5.20 -12.77 -20.66
C ALA A 141 5.64 -11.45 -21.32
N ALA A 142 4.68 -10.64 -21.76
CA ALA A 142 4.95 -9.26 -22.19
C ALA A 142 5.59 -8.46 -21.03
N PRO A 143 6.50 -7.52 -21.33
CA PRO A 143 7.13 -6.68 -20.32
C PRO A 143 6.05 -5.91 -19.55
N SER A 144 6.17 -5.88 -18.23
CA SER A 144 5.23 -5.13 -17.40
C SER A 144 5.29 -3.65 -17.76
N VAL A 145 4.12 -3.07 -18.00
CA VAL A 145 3.96 -1.63 -18.22
C VAL A 145 3.84 -0.96 -16.85
N PRO A 146 4.64 0.08 -16.55
CA PRO A 146 4.61 0.71 -15.23
C PRO A 146 3.30 1.42 -14.93
N GLU A 147 2.58 1.90 -15.94
CA GLU A 147 1.24 2.45 -15.78
C GLU A 147 0.27 1.38 -15.27
N ASP A 148 0.20 0.23 -15.95
CA ASP A 148 -0.69 -0.87 -15.58
C ASP A 148 -0.42 -1.37 -14.16
N VAL A 149 0.86 -1.52 -13.77
CA VAL A 149 1.24 -1.91 -12.39
C VAL A 149 0.81 -0.86 -11.36
N GLY A 150 0.92 0.43 -11.72
CA GLY A 150 0.48 1.53 -10.86
C GLY A 150 -1.04 1.56 -10.67
N GLU A 151 -1.80 1.37 -11.75
CA GLU A 151 -3.26 1.28 -11.71
C GLU A 151 -3.73 0.03 -10.97
N GLU A 152 -3.12 -1.13 -11.23
CA GLU A 152 -3.43 -2.38 -10.56
C GLU A 152 -3.30 -2.26 -9.05
N ALA A 153 -2.20 -1.67 -8.56
CA ALA A 153 -2.01 -1.43 -7.14
C ALA A 153 -3.08 -0.49 -6.55
N ALA A 154 -3.44 0.56 -7.28
CA ALA A 154 -4.47 1.51 -6.85
C ALA A 154 -5.86 0.83 -6.76
N TYR A 155 -6.24 0.06 -7.77
CA TYR A 155 -7.48 -0.70 -7.77
C TYR A 155 -7.49 -1.78 -6.68
N ALA A 156 -6.37 -2.49 -6.48
CA ALA A 156 -6.24 -3.46 -5.39
C ALA A 156 -6.45 -2.81 -4.02
N LEU A 157 -5.88 -1.61 -3.78
CA LEU A 157 -6.10 -0.88 -2.55
C LEU A 157 -7.57 -0.51 -2.37
N LEU A 158 -8.22 0.02 -3.41
CA LEU A 158 -9.63 0.38 -3.35
C LEU A 158 -10.52 -0.83 -3.10
N ARG A 159 -10.20 -1.99 -3.68
CA ARG A 159 -10.91 -3.25 -3.42
C ARG A 159 -10.76 -3.67 -1.96
N GLU A 160 -9.58 -3.56 -1.37
CA GLU A 160 -9.40 -3.93 0.03
C GLU A 160 -10.08 -2.97 1.00
N VAL A 161 -10.05 -1.67 0.72
CA VAL A 161 -10.86 -0.73 1.48
C VAL A 161 -12.34 -1.07 1.34
N TYR A 162 -12.83 -1.35 0.13
CA TYR A 162 -14.23 -1.68 -0.11
C TYR A 162 -14.68 -2.97 0.61
N ARG A 163 -13.86 -4.01 0.60
CA ARG A 163 -14.15 -5.30 1.27
C ARG A 163 -14.32 -5.16 2.77
N VAL A 164 -13.44 -4.40 3.42
CA VAL A 164 -13.46 -4.27 4.88
C VAL A 164 -14.45 -3.20 5.35
N SER A 165 -14.68 -2.16 4.55
CA SER A 165 -15.51 -1.02 4.94
C SER A 165 -17.00 -1.17 4.66
N GLY A 166 -17.46 -2.32 4.12
CA GLY A 166 -18.87 -2.66 3.88
C GLY A 166 -19.82 -1.45 3.92
N LEU A 167 -19.89 -0.70 2.81
CA LEU A 167 -20.77 0.47 2.55
C LEU A 167 -20.33 1.91 2.93
N SER A 168 -19.07 2.24 3.29
CA SER A 168 -18.73 3.68 3.53
C SER A 168 -17.48 4.24 2.85
N MET A 169 -17.45 4.27 1.52
CA MET A 169 -16.72 5.33 0.80
C MET A 169 -17.72 6.44 0.49
N GLN A 170 -17.95 7.34 1.44
CA GLN A 170 -18.62 8.60 1.08
C GLN A 170 -17.56 9.54 0.49
N PRO A 171 -17.77 10.06 -0.72
CA PRO A 171 -16.92 11.11 -1.24
C PRO A 171 -16.97 12.30 -0.27
N VAL A 172 -15.82 12.92 -0.01
CA VAL A 172 -15.77 14.19 0.73
C VAL A 172 -16.43 15.24 -0.16
N SER A 173 -17.73 15.44 0.01
CA SER A 173 -18.44 16.58 -0.54
C SER A 173 -17.97 17.84 0.17
N SER A 174 -17.07 18.57 -0.48
CA SER A 174 -16.97 20.00 -0.28
C SER A 174 -18.29 20.64 -0.71
N THR A 175 -18.79 21.53 0.15
CA THR A 175 -19.90 22.45 -0.07
C THR A 175 -21.28 21.89 0.29
N GLY A 176 -21.98 22.65 1.15
CA GLY A 176 -23.20 22.23 1.81
C GLY A 176 -24.45 22.22 0.93
N ALA A 177 -25.53 21.88 1.63
CA ALA A 177 -26.92 21.92 1.22
C ALA A 177 -27.47 20.69 0.47
N LEU A 178 -28.64 20.29 0.99
CA LEU A 178 -29.73 19.53 0.37
C LEU A 178 -29.69 18.00 0.45
N ARG A 179 -30.41 17.53 1.47
CA ARG A 179 -31.21 16.30 1.54
C ARG A 179 -31.68 15.79 0.17
N GLN A 180 -31.59 14.48 -0.04
CA GLN A 180 -32.78 13.65 -0.27
C GLN A 180 -32.47 12.17 0.00
N LYS A 181 -33.45 11.50 0.60
CA LYS A 181 -33.47 10.09 0.99
C LYS A 181 -33.24 9.19 -0.23
N ALA A 182 -32.34 8.22 -0.10
CA ALA A 182 -32.38 7.00 -0.90
C ALA A 182 -32.62 5.83 0.04
N SER A 183 -33.88 5.39 0.08
CA SER A 183 -34.31 4.14 0.68
C SER A 183 -33.76 3.00 -0.17
N VAL A 184 -32.88 2.16 0.38
CA VAL A 184 -32.57 0.85 -0.22
C VAL A 184 -33.35 -0.19 0.55
N MET A 185 -34.53 -0.48 -0.01
CA MET A 185 -35.40 -1.59 0.29
C MET A 185 -34.66 -2.89 -0.05
N VAL A 186 -34.39 -3.72 0.95
CA VAL A 186 -33.93 -5.09 0.78
C VAL A 186 -35.17 -5.98 0.65
N PRO A 187 -35.45 -6.62 -0.50
CA PRO A 187 -36.41 -7.71 -0.53
C PRO A 187 -35.75 -8.93 0.10
N GLY A 188 -36.26 -9.30 1.28
CA GLY A 188 -35.88 -10.49 2.01
C GLY A 188 -36.26 -11.78 1.27
N THR A 189 -35.42 -12.78 1.47
CA THR A 189 -35.64 -14.17 1.09
C THR A 189 -36.54 -14.86 2.13
N SER A 190 -37.43 -15.74 1.66
CA SER A 190 -37.92 -17.01 2.25
C SER A 190 -39.44 -17.13 2.45
N LEU A 191 -40.12 -17.76 1.50
CA LEU A 191 -40.66 -19.13 1.55
C LEU A 191 -41.43 -19.42 0.25
#